data_AF-A0A6P7GB43-F1
#
_entry.id   AF-A0A6P7GB43-F1
#
_cell.length_a   1.000
_cell.length_b   1.000
_cell.length_c   1.000
_cell.angle_alpha   90.00
_cell.angle_beta   90.00
_cell.angle_gamma   90.00
#
_symmetry.space_group_name_H-M   'P 1'
#
loop_
_entity.id
_entity.type
_entity.pdbx_description
1 polymer ?
#
loop_
_entity_poly.entity_id
_entity_poly.type
_entity_poly.pdbx_seq_one_letter_code
_entity_poly.pdbx_strand_id
1 'polypeptide(L)'
;MVSKCSSCNDDLLDKFVACDSCHVTVHQSEHCTGLCASELRAVVIQKRTLMYFCADCRLSFKSVPKLIREIDNFKNELSALKQDMLKLKAEKGANSFSVDDVVNELHEREKRSKNILIFNLPELSNTSEDASQVKSILSKAHASINTNEVKILRFGNVNKNGHRPIKVIFSSASDALHVIKNKQTVSREKKIYFILDQTPNQRKLLDSLRSELSERQNAGE
;
A
#
# COMPACT_ATOMS: atom_id res chain seq x y z
N MET A 1 -43.18 -36.70 32.09
CA MET A 1 -43.40 -35.51 31.23
C MET A 1 -44.07 -36.00 29.97
N VAL A 2 -45.22 -35.43 29.60
CA VAL A 2 -45.91 -35.78 28.35
C VAL A 2 -45.21 -35.06 27.20
N SER A 3 -44.83 -35.79 26.15
CA SER A 3 -44.24 -35.20 24.95
C SER A 3 -45.31 -34.43 24.18
N LYS A 4 -44.98 -33.23 23.68
CA LYS A 4 -45.92 -32.39 22.92
C LYS A 4 -45.70 -32.51 21.41
N CYS A 5 -46.79 -32.43 20.65
CA CYS A 5 -46.77 -32.44 19.20
C CYS A 5 -46.16 -31.14 18.69
N SER A 6 -45.15 -31.23 17.82
CA SER A 6 -44.50 -30.04 17.27
C SER A 6 -45.37 -29.26 16.27
N SER A 7 -46.49 -29.82 15.82
CA SER A 7 -47.40 -29.14 14.88
C SER A 7 -48.56 -28.40 15.56
N CYS A 8 -49.21 -28.99 16.56
CA CYS A 8 -50.38 -28.39 17.24
C CYS A 8 -50.15 -28.07 18.73
N ASN A 9 -49.00 -28.44 19.28
CA ASN A 9 -48.60 -28.23 20.68
C ASN A 9 -49.45 -28.96 21.74
N ASP A 10 -50.34 -29.86 21.31
CA ASP A 10 -51.11 -30.75 22.19
C ASP A 10 -50.29 -31.98 22.59
N ASP A 11 -50.74 -32.67 23.64
CA ASP A 11 -50.09 -33.86 24.18
C ASP A 11 -50.07 -35.03 23.17
N LEU A 12 -48.91 -35.68 23.04
CA LEU A 12 -48.72 -36.89 22.23
C LEU A 12 -49.14 -38.11 23.04
N LEU A 13 -50.07 -38.87 22.49
CA LEU A 13 -50.41 -40.23 22.92
C LEU A 13 -49.41 -41.24 22.32
N ASP A 14 -49.66 -42.55 22.50
CA ASP A 14 -48.77 -43.64 22.05
C ASP A 14 -48.52 -43.72 20.53
N LYS A 15 -49.28 -42.98 19.71
CA LYS A 15 -49.18 -42.99 18.24
C LYS A 15 -48.67 -41.66 17.68
N PHE A 16 -47.40 -41.64 17.31
CA PHE A 16 -46.73 -40.46 16.72
C PHE A 16 -45.85 -40.82 15.52
N VAL A 17 -45.48 -39.82 14.74
CA VAL A 17 -44.48 -39.92 13.65
C VAL A 17 -43.34 -38.96 13.96
N ALA A 18 -42.10 -39.42 13.86
CA ALA A 18 -40.92 -38.57 13.93
C ALA A 18 -40.45 -38.15 12.53
N CYS A 19 -40.09 -36.87 12.38
CA CYS A 19 -39.41 -36.36 11.20
C CYS A 19 -38.06 -37.07 11.01
N ASP A 20 -37.75 -37.54 9.81
CA ASP A 20 -36.50 -38.24 9.53
C ASP A 20 -35.26 -37.32 9.50
N SER A 21 -35.47 -35.99 9.45
CA SER A 21 -34.37 -35.02 9.43
C SER A 21 -34.08 -34.41 10.80
N CYS A 22 -35.10 -33.86 11.48
CA CYS A 22 -34.92 -33.15 12.75
C CYS A 22 -35.50 -33.91 13.96
N HIS A 23 -36.04 -35.11 13.75
CA HIS A 23 -36.59 -36.00 14.79
C HIS A 23 -37.74 -35.43 15.63
N VAL A 24 -38.29 -34.27 15.25
CA VAL A 24 -39.50 -33.72 15.89
C VAL A 24 -40.67 -34.67 15.69
N THR A 25 -41.47 -34.83 16.74
CA THR A 25 -42.60 -35.75 16.77
C THR A 25 -43.92 -35.01 16.59
N VAL A 26 -44.79 -35.59 15.79
CA VAL A 26 -46.15 -35.08 15.53
C VAL A 26 -47.17 -36.21 15.63
N HIS A 27 -48.43 -35.86 15.83
CA HIS A 27 -49.52 -36.85 15.82
C HIS A 27 -49.59 -37.59 14.48
N GLN A 28 -49.99 -38.86 14.53
CA GLN A 28 -50.39 -39.64 13.35
C GLN A 28 -51.76 -39.18 12.81
N SER A 29 -51.86 -37.91 12.40
CA SER A 29 -53.06 -37.32 11.82
C SER A 29 -52.72 -36.51 10.57
N GLU A 30 -53.67 -36.42 9.65
CA GLU A 30 -53.55 -35.62 8.44
C GLU A 30 -53.31 -34.14 8.78
N HIS A 31 -53.96 -33.64 9.84
CA HIS A 31 -53.81 -32.25 10.28
C HIS A 31 -52.38 -31.91 10.73
N CYS A 32 -51.70 -32.83 11.43
CA CYS A 32 -50.35 -32.58 11.97
C CYS A 32 -49.21 -32.99 11.03
N THR A 33 -49.44 -33.97 10.15
CA THR A 33 -48.41 -34.45 9.21
C THR A 33 -48.54 -33.84 7.81
N GLY A 34 -49.77 -33.50 7.42
CA GLY A 34 -50.16 -33.18 6.04
C GLY A 34 -50.19 -34.39 5.11
N LEU A 35 -50.19 -35.62 5.66
CA LEU A 35 -50.22 -36.87 4.89
C LEU A 35 -51.63 -37.47 4.89
N CYS A 36 -52.06 -37.98 3.73
CA CYS A 36 -53.30 -38.74 3.66
C CYS A 36 -53.15 -40.11 4.34
N ALA A 37 -54.26 -40.81 4.59
CA ALA A 37 -54.25 -42.08 5.29
C ALA A 37 -53.36 -43.16 4.64
N SER A 38 -53.23 -43.17 3.31
CA SER A 38 -52.38 -44.15 2.60
C SER A 38 -50.89 -43.86 2.78
N GLU A 39 -50.50 -42.59 2.74
CA GLU A 39 -49.13 -42.11 2.95
C GLU A 39 -48.71 -42.30 4.40
N LEU A 40 -49.60 -41.99 5.35
CA LEU A 40 -49.33 -42.16 6.77
C LEU A 40 -49.04 -43.63 7.12
N ARG A 41 -49.81 -44.57 6.54
CA ARG A 41 -49.54 -46.01 6.68
C ARG A 41 -48.17 -46.39 6.13
N ALA A 42 -47.78 -45.85 4.97
CA ALA A 42 -46.48 -46.13 4.36
C ALA A 42 -45.32 -45.61 5.22
N VAL A 43 -45.52 -44.46 5.87
CA VAL A 43 -44.52 -43.87 6.74
C VAL A 43 -44.44 -44.60 8.09
N VAL A 44 -45.51 -45.09 8.71
CA VAL A 44 -45.41 -45.68 10.07
C VAL A 44 -44.73 -47.07 10.11
N ILE A 45 -44.50 -47.73 8.96
CA ILE A 45 -43.88 -49.06 8.87
C ILE A 45 -42.36 -49.00 9.19
N GLN A 46 -41.86 -49.98 9.95
CA GLN A 46 -40.47 -50.02 10.43
C GLN A 46 -39.40 -50.12 9.32
N LYS A 47 -39.73 -50.77 8.20
CA LYS A 47 -38.87 -50.86 7.01
C LYS A 47 -39.51 -50.08 5.87
N ARG A 48 -39.34 -48.76 5.88
CA ARG A 48 -39.89 -47.84 4.89
C ARG A 48 -38.79 -47.26 4.01
N THR A 49 -39.09 -47.09 2.73
CA THR A 49 -38.30 -46.26 1.80
C THR A 49 -38.77 -44.81 1.79
N LEU A 50 -40.05 -44.58 2.10
CA LEU A 50 -40.65 -43.26 2.14
C LEU A 50 -40.29 -42.56 3.45
N MET A 51 -39.56 -41.45 3.34
CA MET A 51 -39.21 -40.59 4.46
C MET A 51 -40.31 -39.55 4.70
N TYR A 52 -40.56 -39.24 5.96
CA TYR A 52 -41.39 -38.14 6.40
C TYR A 52 -40.54 -36.98 6.92
N PHE A 53 -40.79 -35.80 6.36
CA PHE A 53 -40.21 -34.54 6.82
C PHE A 53 -41.30 -33.62 7.34
N CYS A 54 -41.09 -32.98 8.49
CA CYS A 54 -42.00 -31.95 9.00
C CYS A 54 -42.04 -30.72 8.08
N ALA A 55 -43.00 -29.82 8.32
CA ALA A 55 -43.18 -28.61 7.50
C ALA A 55 -41.88 -27.79 7.36
N ASP A 56 -41.16 -27.58 8.46
CA ASP A 56 -39.93 -26.78 8.49
C ASP A 56 -38.80 -27.42 7.69
N CYS A 57 -38.60 -28.74 7.84
CA CYS A 57 -37.62 -29.47 7.05
C CYS A 57 -37.97 -29.45 5.56
N ARG A 58 -39.24 -29.61 5.19
CA ARG A 58 -39.69 -29.51 3.78
C ARG A 58 -39.40 -28.14 3.18
N LEU A 59 -39.62 -27.07 3.94
CA LEU A 59 -39.32 -25.71 3.50
C LEU A 59 -37.80 -25.48 3.38
N SER A 60 -37.04 -25.98 4.34
CA SER A 60 -35.57 -25.88 4.35
C SER A 60 -34.95 -26.58 3.14
N PHE A 61 -35.37 -27.81 2.82
CA PHE A 61 -34.84 -28.51 1.64
C PHE A 61 -35.21 -27.84 0.31
N LYS A 62 -36.29 -27.05 0.25
CA LYS A 62 -36.65 -26.28 -0.96
C LYS A 62 -35.72 -25.09 -1.20
N SER A 63 -35.13 -24.50 -0.16
CA SER A 63 -34.24 -23.34 -0.30
C SER A 63 -32.77 -23.73 -0.56
N VAL A 64 -32.35 -24.93 -0.14
CA VAL A 64 -30.96 -25.41 -0.30
C VAL A 64 -30.44 -25.32 -1.75
N PRO A 65 -31.16 -25.77 -2.79
CA PRO A 65 -30.65 -25.66 -4.17
C PRO A 65 -30.44 -24.23 -4.65
N LYS A 66 -31.23 -23.26 -4.14
CA LYS A 66 -31.08 -21.84 -4.49
C LYS A 66 -29.82 -21.27 -3.85
N LEU A 67 -29.60 -21.55 -2.57
CA LEU A 67 -28.40 -21.12 -1.83
C LEU A 67 -27.11 -21.67 -2.47
N ILE A 68 -27.12 -22.92 -2.94
CA ILE A 68 -25.96 -23.50 -3.64
C ILE A 68 -25.62 -22.69 -4.90
N ARG A 69 -26.62 -22.31 -5.70
CA ARG A 69 -26.41 -21.50 -6.91
C ARG A 69 -25.87 -20.10 -6.59
N GLU A 70 -26.40 -19.46 -5.55
CA GLU A 70 -25.89 -18.15 -5.10
C GLU A 70 -24.45 -18.23 -4.61
N ILE A 71 -24.10 -19.28 -3.86
CA ILE A 71 -22.72 -19.54 -3.42
C ILE A 71 -21.78 -19.70 -4.61
N ASP A 72 -22.19 -20.43 -5.65
CA ASP A 72 -21.36 -20.60 -6.85
C ASP A 72 -21.22 -19.30 -7.65
N ASN A 73 -22.27 -18.50 -7.75
CA ASN A 73 -22.20 -17.16 -8.35
C ASN A 73 -21.22 -16.26 -7.60
N PHE A 74 -21.32 -16.19 -6.27
CA PHE A 74 -20.40 -15.40 -5.45
C PHE A 74 -18.95 -15.88 -5.56
N LYS A 75 -18.70 -17.20 -5.63
CA LYS A 75 -17.35 -17.72 -5.88
C LYS A 75 -16.81 -17.26 -7.24
N ASN A 76 -17.63 -17.27 -8.27
CA ASN A 76 -17.25 -16.81 -9.60
C ASN A 76 -16.93 -15.31 -9.60
N GLU A 77 -17.78 -14.48 -8.99
CA GLU A 77 -17.54 -13.03 -8.85
C GLU A 77 -16.25 -12.73 -8.05
N LEU A 78 -16.02 -13.44 -6.94
CA LEU A 78 -14.79 -13.31 -6.17
C LEU A 78 -13.55 -13.70 -6.97
N SER A 79 -13.65 -14.72 -7.82
CA SER A 79 -12.54 -15.14 -8.68
C SER A 79 -12.23 -14.10 -9.76
N ALA A 80 -13.25 -13.52 -10.38
CA ALA A 80 -13.11 -12.45 -11.37
C ALA A 80 -12.51 -11.19 -10.74
N LEU A 81 -13.04 -10.76 -9.59
CA LEU A 81 -12.52 -9.59 -8.87
C LEU A 81 -11.06 -9.77 -8.44
N LYS A 82 -10.69 -10.96 -7.96
CA LYS A 82 -9.28 -11.28 -7.63
C LYS A 82 -8.38 -11.18 -8.85
N GLN A 83 -8.81 -11.68 -10.01
CA GLN A 83 -8.04 -11.57 -11.24
C GLN A 83 -7.87 -10.11 -11.67
N ASP A 84 -8.90 -9.28 -11.58
CA ASP A 84 -8.82 -7.87 -11.93
C ASP A 84 -7.93 -7.08 -10.96
N MET A 85 -7.95 -7.41 -9.66
CA MET A 85 -6.99 -6.85 -8.70
C MET A 85 -5.54 -7.24 -9.03
N LEU A 86 -5.29 -8.45 -9.54
CA LEU A 86 -3.96 -8.87 -9.97
C LEU A 86 -3.51 -8.11 -11.22
N LYS A 87 -4.40 -7.92 -12.20
CA LYS A 87 -4.12 -7.09 -13.40
C LYS A 87 -3.79 -5.65 -13.01
N LEU A 88 -4.62 -5.03 -12.18
CA LEU A 88 -4.40 -3.67 -11.68
C LEU A 88 -3.10 -3.54 -10.87
N LYS A 89 -2.72 -4.56 -10.09
CA LYS A 89 -1.44 -4.58 -9.36
C LYS A 89 -0.25 -4.75 -10.32
N ALA A 90 -0.38 -5.57 -11.36
CA ALA A 90 0.66 -5.73 -12.37
C ALA A 90 0.87 -4.43 -13.18
N GLU A 91 -0.21 -3.72 -13.52
CA GLU A 91 -0.17 -2.42 -14.19
C GLU A 91 0.43 -1.32 -13.28
N LYS A 92 0.06 -1.29 -12.00
CA LYS A 92 0.68 -0.36 -11.02
C LYS A 92 2.14 -0.67 -10.73
N GLY A 93 2.54 -1.95 -10.78
CA GLY A 93 3.90 -2.41 -10.52
C GLY A 93 4.93 -2.00 -11.57
N ALA A 94 4.51 -1.54 -12.76
CA ALA A 94 5.42 -1.23 -13.84
C ALA A 94 5.73 0.27 -14.02
N ASN A 95 4.90 1.23 -13.56
CA ASN A 95 5.20 2.67 -13.64
C ASN A 95 4.17 3.62 -12.99
N SER A 96 3.38 3.22 -11.99
CA SER A 96 2.45 4.19 -11.36
C SER A 96 3.14 5.02 -10.28
N PHE A 97 3.73 6.16 -10.65
CA PHE A 97 3.98 7.22 -9.68
C PHE A 97 2.63 7.70 -9.12
N SER A 98 2.46 7.73 -7.80
CA SER A 98 1.28 8.40 -7.25
C SER A 98 1.34 9.88 -7.61
N VAL A 99 0.19 10.52 -7.82
CA VAL A 99 0.12 11.99 -7.96
C VAL A 99 0.78 12.66 -6.75
N ASP A 100 0.59 12.09 -5.55
CA ASP A 100 1.24 12.57 -4.33
C ASP A 100 2.76 12.45 -4.39
N ASP A 101 3.31 11.39 -4.99
CA ASP A 101 4.76 11.23 -5.13
C ASP A 101 5.35 12.30 -6.05
N VAL A 102 4.65 12.62 -7.14
CA VAL A 102 5.05 13.68 -8.07
C VAL A 102 5.01 15.05 -7.39
N VAL A 103 3.94 15.35 -6.67
CA VAL A 103 3.78 16.62 -5.95
C VAL A 103 4.83 16.78 -4.86
N ASN A 104 5.07 15.73 -4.06
CA ASN A 104 6.10 15.73 -3.02
C ASN A 104 7.51 15.90 -3.61
N GLU A 105 7.81 15.24 -4.73
CA GLU A 105 9.07 15.39 -5.44
C GLU A 105 9.26 16.83 -5.96
N LEU A 106 8.23 17.45 -6.55
CA LEU A 106 8.30 18.83 -7.02
C LEU A 106 8.55 19.82 -5.88
N HIS A 107 7.86 19.64 -4.76
CA HIS A 107 8.04 20.47 -3.56
C HIS A 107 9.46 20.34 -2.99
N GLU A 108 9.97 19.11 -2.89
CA GLU A 108 11.33 18.87 -2.42
C GLU A 108 12.38 19.44 -3.39
N ARG A 109 12.15 19.36 -4.70
CA ARG A 109 13.01 20.00 -5.71
C ARG A 109 13.07 21.51 -5.53
N GLU A 110 11.93 22.15 -5.31
CA GLU A 110 11.88 23.59 -5.09
C GLU A 110 12.69 23.98 -3.84
N LYS A 111 12.47 23.29 -2.72
CA LYS A 111 13.22 23.52 -1.47
C LYS A 111 14.73 23.28 -1.63
N ARG A 112 15.12 22.25 -2.39
CA ARG A 112 16.53 21.88 -2.59
C ARG A 112 17.23 22.72 -3.65
N SER A 113 16.50 23.31 -4.60
CA SER A 113 17.05 24.17 -5.66
C SER A 113 17.82 25.37 -5.13
N LYS A 114 17.49 25.83 -3.92
CA LYS A 114 18.13 26.93 -3.21
C LYS A 114 19.33 26.48 -2.38
N ASN A 115 19.75 25.22 -2.45
CA ASN A 115 20.78 24.67 -1.59
C ASN A 115 22.02 24.21 -2.38
N ILE A 116 23.18 24.38 -1.77
CA ILE A 116 24.45 23.78 -2.21
C ILE A 116 25.04 22.96 -1.09
N LEU A 117 25.70 21.87 -1.46
CA LEU A 117 26.48 21.04 -0.56
C LEU A 117 27.97 21.27 -0.84
N ILE A 118 28.72 21.58 0.22
CA ILE A 118 30.17 21.78 0.21
C ILE A 118 30.81 20.60 0.94
N PHE A 119 31.73 19.93 0.27
CA PHE A 119 32.46 18.80 0.81
C PHE A 119 33.91 19.16 1.07
N ASN A 120 34.49 18.51 2.08
CA ASN A 120 35.90 18.62 2.42
C ASN A 120 36.33 20.02 2.88
N LEU A 121 35.42 20.80 3.46
CA LEU A 121 35.78 22.04 4.16
C LEU A 121 36.28 21.69 5.56
N PRO A 122 37.49 22.10 5.98
CA PRO A 122 38.02 21.79 7.31
C PRO A 122 37.07 22.17 8.44
N GLU A 123 36.89 21.28 9.42
CA GLU A 123 36.19 21.61 10.66
C GLU A 123 37.19 22.26 11.61
N LEU A 124 36.96 23.54 11.90
CA LEU A 124 37.67 24.24 12.97
C LEU A 124 36.81 24.15 14.24
N SER A 125 37.45 24.27 15.40
CA SER A 125 36.84 24.00 16.71
C SER A 125 35.57 24.82 17.02
N ASN A 126 35.33 25.92 16.28
CA ASN A 126 34.18 26.80 16.47
C ASN A 126 33.27 26.86 15.23
N THR A 127 31.97 26.62 15.42
CA THR A 127 30.94 26.74 14.36
C THR A 127 30.85 28.13 13.73
N SER A 128 31.25 29.19 14.44
CA SER A 128 31.27 30.57 13.92
C SER A 128 32.26 30.75 12.76
N GLU A 129 33.32 29.93 12.73
CA GLU A 129 34.37 30.01 11.71
C GLU A 129 33.90 29.42 10.36
N ASP A 130 32.96 28.46 10.38
CA ASP A 130 32.35 27.90 9.17
C ASP A 130 31.65 28.99 8.36
N ALA A 131 30.91 29.88 9.03
CA ALA A 131 30.23 30.97 8.37
C ALA A 131 31.23 31.89 7.66
N SER A 132 32.32 32.26 8.32
CA SER A 132 33.37 33.10 7.76
C SER A 132 34.07 32.44 6.55
N GLN A 133 34.38 31.14 6.65
CA GLN A 133 34.99 30.39 5.55
C GLN A 133 34.06 30.30 4.33
N VAL A 134 32.79 29.96 4.55
CA VAL A 134 31.80 29.88 3.47
C VAL A 134 31.59 31.25 2.84
N LYS A 135 31.49 32.33 3.62
CA LYS A 135 31.36 33.69 3.07
C LYS A 135 32.56 34.09 2.21
N SER A 136 33.78 33.77 2.63
CA SER A 136 35.00 34.00 1.83
C SER A 136 35.01 33.19 0.52
N ILE A 137 34.48 31.97 0.56
CA ILE A 137 34.31 31.12 -0.62
C ILE A 137 33.27 31.70 -1.57
N LEU A 138 32.12 32.13 -1.04
CA LEU A 138 31.02 32.68 -1.84
C LEU A 138 31.41 33.99 -2.51
N SER A 139 32.15 34.87 -1.82
CA SER A 139 32.62 36.14 -2.41
C SER A 139 33.59 35.92 -3.58
N LYS A 140 34.42 34.86 -3.53
CA LYS A 140 35.26 34.45 -4.67
C LYS A 140 34.46 33.87 -5.84
N ALA A 141 33.34 33.21 -5.56
CA ALA A 141 32.50 32.60 -6.60
C ALA A 141 31.64 33.65 -7.33
N HIS A 142 31.08 34.61 -6.60
CA HIS A 142 30.23 35.66 -7.16
C HIS A 142 30.12 36.84 -6.19
N ALA A 143 30.58 38.03 -6.62
CA ALA A 143 30.65 39.22 -5.78
C ALA A 143 29.28 39.77 -5.34
N SER A 144 28.20 39.48 -6.08
CA SER A 144 26.87 40.06 -5.83
C SER A 144 25.96 39.20 -4.94
N ILE A 145 26.44 38.09 -4.37
CA ILE A 145 25.62 37.25 -3.49
C ILE A 145 25.47 37.94 -2.13
N ASN A 146 24.24 38.12 -1.67
CA ASN A 146 23.97 38.59 -0.32
C ASN A 146 24.32 37.50 0.71
N THR A 147 25.54 37.56 1.23
CA THR A 147 26.06 36.57 2.18
C THR A 147 25.41 36.61 3.57
N ASN A 148 24.59 37.62 3.88
CA ASN A 148 24.01 37.80 5.21
C ASN A 148 22.72 36.99 5.42
N GLU A 149 22.03 36.61 4.35
CA GLU A 149 20.77 35.85 4.41
C GLU A 149 20.96 34.33 4.30
N VAL A 150 22.21 33.89 4.11
CA VAL A 150 22.53 32.48 3.85
C VAL A 150 22.56 31.68 5.15
N LYS A 151 21.80 30.58 5.20
CA LYS A 151 21.86 29.63 6.33
C LYS A 151 22.91 28.56 6.07
N ILE A 152 23.74 28.28 7.07
CA ILE A 152 24.88 27.37 6.95
C ILE A 152 24.79 26.32 8.05
N LEU A 153 24.81 25.04 7.68
CA LEU A 153 24.63 23.91 8.59
C LEU A 153 25.55 22.77 8.20
N ARG A 154 26.35 22.26 9.15
CA ARG A 154 27.07 20.98 8.99
C ARG A 154 26.06 19.83 9.07
N PHE A 155 26.21 18.81 8.26
CA PHE A 155 25.33 17.64 8.27
C PHE A 155 26.09 16.36 7.88
N GLY A 156 25.53 15.21 8.23
CA GLY A 156 26.07 13.90 7.87
C GLY A 156 27.30 13.50 8.66
N ASN A 157 27.93 12.43 8.19
CA ASN A 157 29.11 11.83 8.82
C ASN A 157 30.40 12.49 8.34
N VAL A 158 31.42 12.35 9.16
CA VAL A 158 32.78 12.80 8.88
C VAL A 158 33.33 12.04 7.68
N ASN A 159 33.96 12.74 6.73
CA ASN A 159 34.62 12.12 5.58
C ASN A 159 35.98 11.50 5.97
N LYS A 160 36.67 10.86 5.02
CA LYS A 160 38.01 10.28 5.23
C LYS A 160 39.07 11.29 5.71
N ASN A 161 38.84 12.58 5.46
CA ASN A 161 39.74 13.67 5.84
C ASN A 161 39.35 14.31 7.18
N GLY A 162 38.38 13.75 7.92
CA GLY A 162 37.98 14.30 9.22
C GLY A 162 37.00 15.47 9.12
N HIS A 163 36.27 15.64 8.02
CA HIS A 163 35.39 16.80 7.80
C HIS A 163 33.97 16.39 7.38
N ARG A 164 32.94 16.95 8.03
CA ARG A 164 31.53 16.80 7.67
C ARG A 164 31.13 17.74 6.53
N PRO A 165 30.24 17.32 5.64
CA PRO A 165 29.63 18.19 4.64
C PRO A 165 28.93 19.42 5.24
N ILE A 166 28.93 20.53 4.52
CA ILE A 166 28.15 21.73 4.84
C ILE A 166 27.02 21.87 3.81
N LYS A 167 25.82 22.15 4.33
CA LYS A 167 24.68 22.61 3.55
C LYS A 167 24.56 24.12 3.67
N VAL A 168 24.52 24.77 2.51
CA VAL A 168 24.35 26.22 2.36
C VAL A 168 22.99 26.45 1.72
N ILE A 169 22.13 27.24 2.36
CA ILE A 169 20.76 27.54 1.92
C ILE A 169 20.68 29.02 1.56
N PHE A 170 20.40 29.31 0.29
CA PHE A 170 20.26 30.64 -0.27
C PHE A 170 18.80 31.10 -0.26
N SER A 171 18.57 32.40 -0.40
CA SER A 171 17.23 32.97 -0.62
C SER A 171 16.71 32.65 -2.03
N SER A 172 17.61 32.59 -3.02
CA SER A 172 17.30 32.38 -4.44
C SER A 172 17.99 31.15 -5.02
N ALA A 173 17.29 30.42 -5.89
CA ALA A 173 17.84 29.28 -6.63
C ALA A 173 18.87 29.72 -7.68
N SER A 174 18.74 30.94 -8.22
CA SER A 174 19.69 31.51 -9.17
C SER A 174 21.07 31.68 -8.55
N ASP A 175 21.13 32.12 -7.28
CA ASP A 175 22.40 32.29 -6.56
C ASP A 175 23.10 30.94 -6.39
N ALA A 176 22.36 29.91 -6.01
CA ALA A 176 22.88 28.56 -5.89
C ALA A 176 23.47 28.07 -7.22
N LEU A 177 22.75 28.29 -8.33
CA LEU A 177 23.19 27.90 -9.66
C LEU A 177 24.45 28.67 -10.11
N HIS A 178 24.53 29.97 -9.82
CA HIS A 178 25.69 30.80 -10.15
C HIS A 178 26.97 30.35 -9.42
N VAL A 179 26.87 30.03 -8.13
CA VAL A 179 28.02 29.49 -7.37
C VAL A 179 28.50 28.18 -7.98
N ILE A 180 27.60 27.29 -8.36
CA ILE A 180 27.97 26.01 -8.99
C ILE A 180 28.60 26.20 -10.37
N LYS A 181 28.12 27.15 -11.19
CA LYS A 181 28.73 27.49 -12.48
C LYS A 181 30.17 27.98 -12.31
N ASN A 182 30.42 28.77 -11.27
CA ASN A 182 31.74 29.35 -10.99
C ASN A 182 32.60 28.49 -10.05
N LYS A 183 32.19 27.27 -9.68
CA LYS A 183 32.89 26.43 -8.68
C LYS A 183 34.37 26.17 -8.99
N GLN A 184 34.77 26.25 -10.27
CA GLN A 184 36.16 26.08 -10.69
C GLN A 184 37.10 27.18 -10.15
N THR A 185 36.59 28.39 -9.87
CA THR A 185 37.39 29.46 -9.24
C THR A 185 37.69 29.16 -7.78
N VAL A 186 36.84 28.36 -7.13
CA VAL A 186 36.93 28.05 -5.70
C VAL A 186 37.69 26.75 -5.43
N SER A 187 37.52 25.74 -6.29
CA SER A 187 38.00 24.37 -6.05
C SER A 187 39.50 24.15 -6.30
N ARG A 188 40.22 25.08 -6.95
CA ARG A 188 41.62 24.84 -7.39
C ARG A 188 42.64 24.72 -6.26
N GLU A 189 42.39 25.33 -5.10
CA GLU A 189 43.42 25.45 -4.05
C GLU A 189 43.30 24.43 -2.91
N LYS A 190 42.12 23.85 -2.66
CA LYS A 190 41.84 23.15 -1.38
C LYS A 190 41.17 21.77 -1.48
N LYS A 191 41.05 21.16 -2.66
CA LYS A 191 40.26 19.92 -2.86
C LYS A 191 38.87 20.01 -2.22
N ILE A 192 38.25 21.19 -2.29
CA ILE A 192 36.88 21.45 -1.83
C ILE A 192 35.97 21.24 -3.03
N TYR A 193 34.87 20.51 -2.84
CA TYR A 193 33.95 20.18 -3.91
C TYR A 193 32.56 20.74 -3.63
N PHE A 194 31.91 21.23 -4.69
CA PHE A 194 30.58 21.81 -4.67
C PHE A 194 29.65 20.98 -5.54
N ILE A 195 28.50 20.61 -4.97
CA ILE A 195 27.41 19.96 -5.70
C ILE A 195 26.08 20.61 -5.33
N LEU A 196 25.11 20.48 -6.24
CA LEU A 196 23.73 20.85 -5.95
C LEU A 196 23.12 19.85 -4.96
N ASP A 197 22.25 20.33 -4.07
CA ASP A 197 21.38 19.45 -3.28
C ASP A 197 20.28 18.90 -4.20
N GLN A 198 20.26 17.60 -4.39
CA GLN A 198 19.35 16.93 -5.33
C GLN A 198 18.47 15.93 -4.58
N THR A 199 17.28 15.66 -5.11
CA THR A 199 16.45 14.56 -4.62
C THR A 199 17.10 13.22 -4.96
N PRO A 200 16.75 12.12 -4.26
CA PRO A 200 17.18 10.78 -4.64
C PRO A 200 16.86 10.43 -6.09
N ASN A 201 15.69 10.85 -6.59
CA ASN A 201 15.25 10.60 -7.96
C ASN A 201 16.08 11.36 -8.98
N GLN A 202 16.39 12.64 -8.73
CA GLN A 202 17.28 13.43 -9.57
C GLN A 202 18.69 12.81 -9.66
N ARG A 203 19.24 12.32 -8.53
CA ARG A 203 20.54 11.66 -8.52
C ARG A 203 20.55 10.40 -9.38
N LYS A 204 19.57 9.51 -9.19
CA LYS A 204 19.42 8.29 -9.98
C LYS A 204 19.34 8.57 -11.48
N LEU A 205 18.52 9.55 -11.88
CA LEU A 205 18.38 9.94 -13.28
C LEU A 205 19.67 10.52 -13.86
N LEU A 206 20.38 11.37 -13.12
CA LEU A 206 21.65 11.92 -13.60
C LEU A 206 22.73 10.85 -13.70
N ASP A 207 22.76 9.89 -12.79
CA ASP A 207 23.72 8.78 -12.83
C ASP A 207 23.44 7.83 -13.99
N SER A 208 22.15 7.56 -14.32
CA SER A 208 21.81 6.79 -15.52
C SER A 208 22.20 7.52 -16.80
N LEU A 209 21.91 8.82 -16.91
CA LEU A 209 22.28 9.63 -18.07
C LEU A 209 23.80 9.74 -18.25
N ARG A 210 24.57 9.82 -17.15
CA ARG A 210 26.04 9.79 -17.21
C ARG A 210 26.57 8.45 -17.71
N SER A 211 25.96 7.35 -17.26
CA SER A 211 26.34 6.00 -17.68
C SER A 211 26.07 5.81 -19.17
N GLU A 212 24.87 6.19 -19.63
CA GLU A 212 24.49 6.17 -21.05
C GLU A 212 25.44 7.03 -21.91
N LEU A 213 25.73 8.26 -21.48
CA LEU A 213 26.67 9.13 -22.20
C LEU A 213 28.06 8.48 -22.30
N SER A 214 28.55 7.90 -21.21
CA SER A 214 29.86 7.22 -21.19
C SER A 214 29.87 6.00 -22.13
N GLU A 215 28.79 5.23 -22.20
CA GLU A 215 28.66 4.11 -23.12
C GLU A 215 28.71 4.57 -24.58
N ARG A 216 28.00 5.65 -24.92
CA ARG A 216 27.99 6.24 -26.27
C ARG A 216 29.37 6.77 -26.68
N GLN A 217 30.05 7.47 -25.77
CA GLN A 217 31.43 7.93 -26.00
C GLN A 217 32.41 6.77 -26.20
N ASN A 218 32.27 5.68 -25.44
CA ASN A 218 33.08 4.48 -25.60
C ASN A 218 32.77 3.73 -26.91
N ALA A 219 31.53 3.84 -27.42
CA ALA A 219 31.11 3.30 -28.70
C ALA A 219 31.54 4.17 -29.91
N GLY A 220 32.14 5.35 -29.67
CA GLY A 220 32.69 6.23 -30.70
C GLY A 220 31.72 7.27 -31.27
N GLU A 221 30.59 7.53 -30.58
CA GLU A 221 29.76 8.72 -30.80
C GLU A 221 30.30 9.95 -30.04
#